data_AF-A0A3D1CM30-F1
#
_entry.id   AF-A0A3D1CM30-F1
#
_cell.length_a   1.000
_cell.length_b   1.000
_cell.length_c   1.000
_cell.angle_alpha   90.00
_cell.angle_beta   90.00
_cell.angle_gamma   90.00
#
_symmetry.space_group_name_H-M   'P 1'
#
loop_
_entity.id
_entity.type
_entity.pdbx_description
1 polymer ?
#
loop_
_entity_poly.entity_id
_entity_poly.type
_entity_poly.pdbx_seq_one_letter_code
_entity_poly.pdbx_strand_id
1 'polypeptide(L)' 'MTISPEISERAAQLRDLINRYNFLYYSADDPEVTDAEYDRLFAELKKLEADYPEL' A
#
# COMPACT_ATOMS: atom_id res chain seq x y z
N MET A 1 10.43 5.79 19.14
CA MET A 1 11.30 6.61 18.24
C MET A 1 10.36 7.48 17.42
N THR A 2 10.70 8.72 17.08
CA THR A 2 9.75 9.56 16.33
C THR A 2 9.63 9.02 14.91
N ILE A 3 8.47 8.47 14.56
CA ILE A 3 8.14 8.04 13.20
C ILE A 3 8.37 9.25 12.29
N SER A 4 9.17 9.10 11.24
CA SER A 4 9.36 10.19 10.29
C SER A 4 8.02 10.46 9.59
N PRO A 5 7.62 11.73 9.44
CA PRO A 5 6.37 12.07 8.73
C PRO A 5 6.37 11.49 7.31
N GLU A 6 7.54 11.39 6.69
CA GLU A 6 7.78 10.77 5.38
C GLU A 6 7.34 9.30 5.33
N ILE A 7 7.58 8.54 6.40
CA ILE A 7 7.25 7.12 6.52
C ILE A 7 5.73 6.93 6.67
N SER A 8 5.09 7.77 7.48
CA SER A 8 3.63 7.74 7.65
C SER A 8 2.92 8.17 6.36
N GLU A 9 3.43 9.19 5.68
CA GLU A 9 2.90 9.63 4.38
C GLU A 9 3.09 8.56 3.30
N ARG A 10 4.23 7.86 3.29
CA ARG A 10 4.47 6.72 2.40
C ARG A 10 3.50 5.57 2.66
N ALA A 11 3.28 5.21 3.93
CA ALA A 11 2.33 4.17 4.30
C ALA A 11 0.90 4.55 3.88
N ALA A 12 0.50 5.80 4.06
CA ALA A 12 -0.80 6.30 3.61
C ALA A 12 -0.95 6.22 2.09
N GLN A 13 0.06 6.60 1.31
CA GLN A 13 0.05 6.51 -0.15
C GLN A 13 -0.07 5.06 -0.64
N LEU A 14 0.69 4.14 -0.05
CA LEU A 14 0.61 2.70 -0.39
C LEU A 14 -0.81 2.17 -0.13
N ARG A 15 -1.42 2.57 0.98
CA ARG A 15 -2.78 2.17 1.37
C ARG A 15 -3.83 2.76 0.42
N ASP A 16 -3.66 4.00 -0.03
CA ASP A 16 -4.53 4.63 -1.03
C ASP A 16 -4.43 3.92 -2.39
N LEU A 17 -3.20 3.63 -2.84
CA LEU A 17 -2.95 2.84 -4.05
C LEU A 17 -3.62 1.46 -3.98
N ILE A 18 -3.40 0.71 -2.91
CA ILE A 18 -4.02 -0.61 -2.67
C ILE A 18 -5.56 -0.51 -2.70
N ASN A 19 -6.16 0.51 -2.09
CA ASN A 19 -7.61 0.72 -2.13
C ASN A 19 -8.09 1.06 -3.54
N ARG A 20 -7.35 1.90 -4.27
CA ARG A 20 -7.65 2.26 -5.65
C ARG A 20 -7.57 1.05 -6.58
N TYR A 21 -6.57 0.20 -6.39
CA TYR A 21 -6.44 -1.06 -7.12
C TYR A 21 -7.56 -2.04 -6.78
N ASN A 22 -7.94 -2.17 -5.50
CA ASN A 22 -9.14 -2.95 -5.14
C ASN A 22 -10.39 -2.40 -5.81
N PHE A 23 -10.58 -1.08 -5.82
CA PHE A 23 -11.73 -0.46 -6.48
C PHE A 23 -11.74 -0.74 -7.98
N LEU A 24 -10.59 -0.63 -8.65
CA LEU A 24 -10.45 -0.99 -10.06
C LEU A 24 -10.72 -2.48 -10.29
N TYR A 25 -10.21 -3.35 -9.43
CA TYR A 25 -10.43 -4.80 -9.50
C TYR A 25 -11.91 -5.18 -9.38
N TYR A 26 -12.68 -4.45 -8.57
CA TYR A 26 -14.12 -4.66 -8.42
C TYR A 26 -14.97 -3.93 -9.47
N SER A 27 -14.46 -2.85 -10.06
CA SER A 27 -15.25 -1.94 -10.90
C SER A 27 -14.94 -2.04 -12.40
N ALA A 28 -13.74 -2.48 -12.76
CA ALA A 28 -13.31 -2.64 -14.14
C ALA A 28 -12.99 -4.12 -14.35
N ASP A 29 -13.63 -4.75 -15.33
CA ASP A 29 -13.32 -6.11 -15.83
C ASP A 29 -11.89 -6.20 -16.44
N ASP A 30 -11.07 -5.17 -16.22
CA ASP A 30 -9.73 -4.97 -16.72
C ASP A 30 -8.83 -4.59 -15.52
N PRO A 31 -8.17 -5.57 -14.89
CA PRO A 31 -7.29 -5.28 -13.77
C PRO A 31 -6.05 -4.55 -14.28
N GLU A 32 -6.07 -3.21 -14.24
CA GLU A 32 -4.89 -2.37 -14.52
C GLU A 32 -3.69 -2.74 -13.63
N VAL A 33 -3.95 -3.38 -12.48
CA VAL A 33 -2.93 -3.94 -11.61
C VAL A 33 -2.94 -5.46 -11.67
N THR A 34 -1.77 -6.03 -11.93
CA THR A 34 -1.53 -7.47 -11.79
C THR A 34 -1.34 -7.83 -10.32
N ASP A 35 -1.72 -9.04 -9.92
CA ASP A 35 -1.51 -9.55 -8.55
C ASP A 35 -0.08 -9.29 -8.05
N ALA A 36 0.92 -9.39 -8.93
CA ALA A 36 2.31 -9.14 -8.60
C ALA A 36 2.60 -7.69 -8.15
N GLU A 37 1.96 -6.70 -8.77
CA GLU A 37 2.12 -5.29 -8.36
C GLU A 37 1.37 -5.02 -7.05
N TYR A 38 0.19 -5.63 -6.87
CA TYR A 38 -0.54 -5.57 -5.61
C TYR A 38 0.28 -6.19 -4.46
N ASP A 39 0.84 -7.38 -4.66
CA ASP A 39 1.69 -8.07 -3.68
C ASP A 39 2.92 -7.23 -3.31
N ARG A 40 3.55 -6.55 -4.28
CA ARG A 40 4.69 -5.65 -3.99
C ARG A 40 4.29 -4.48 -3.10
N LEU A 41 3.20 -3.81 -3.41
CA LEU A 41 2.70 -2.66 -2.64
C LEU A 41 2.31 -3.09 -1.22
N PHE A 42 1.64 -4.24 -1.11
CA PHE A 42 1.24 -4.80 0.17
C PHE A 42 2.44 -5.23 1.00
N ALA A 43 3.47 -5.82 0.37
CA ALA A 43 4.72 -6.19 1.03
C ALA A 43 5.51 -4.95 1.49
N GLU A 44 5.54 -3.87 0.70
CA GLU A 44 6.18 -2.61 1.08
C GLU A 44 5.49 -1.99 2.30
N LEU A 45 4.15 -1.94 2.30
CA LEU A 45 3.36 -1.45 3.43
C LEU A 45 3.62 -2.28 4.70
N LYS A 46 3.58 -3.61 4.57
CA LYS A 46 3.80 -4.52 5.69
C LYS A 46 5.21 -4.43 6.25
N LYS A 47 6.20 -4.17 5.39
CA LYS A 47 7.57 -3.92 5.80
C LYS A 47 7.69 -2.61 6.58
N LEU A 48 7.04 -1.54 6.10
CA LEU A 48 6.95 -0.27 6.84
C LEU A 48 6.30 -0.45 8.21
N GLU A 49 5.17 -1.17 8.29
CA GLU A 49 4.51 -1.47 9.57
C GLU A 49 5.36 -2.37 10.49
N ALA A 50 6.22 -3.22 9.92
CA ALA A 50 7.14 -4.08 10.69
C ALA A 50 8.38 -3.33 11.21
N ASP A 51 8.98 -2.47 10.37
CA ASP A 51 10.10 -1.59 10.74
C ASP A 51 9.65 -0.50 11.73
N TYR A 52 8.39 -0.06 11.62
CA TYR A 52 7.79 0.98 12.45
C TYR A 52 6.47 0.50 13.08
N PRO A 53 6.52 -0.32 14.14
CA PRO A 53 5.32 -0.81 14.83
C PRO A 53 4.50 0.27 15.54
N GLU A 54 4.98 1.51 15.55
CA GLU A 54 4.29 2.68 16.10
C GLU A 54 3.37 3.39 15.06
N LEU A 55 3.37 2.93 13.78
CA LEU A 55 2.54 3.45 12.67
C LEU A 55 1.04 3.21 12.81
#